data_AF-A0A839JDU3-F1
#
_entry.id   AF-A0A839JDU3-F1
#
_cell.length_a   1.000
_cell.length_b   1.000
_cell.length_c   1.000
_cell.angle_alpha   90.00
_cell.angle_beta   90.00
_cell.angle_gamma   90.00
#
_symmetry.space_group_name_H-M   'P 1'
#
loop_
_entity.id
_entity.type
_entity.pdbx_description
1 polymer ?
#
loop_
_entity_poly.entity_id
_entity_poly.type
_entity_poly.pdbx_seq_one_letter_code
_entity_poly.pdbx_strand_id
1 'polypeptide(L)'
;MADTKTSGQSVRRAARQAAIAAQAKRRAQTAERDKRLDAAVLALIVALRERDALEQQAGAAIRSMLAEGLTIAELVTWTDGQTTSKEAARLANLHPEGEPS
;
A
#
# COMPACT_ATOMS: atom_id res chain seq x y z
N MET A 1 13.71 -63.23 5.32
CA MET A 1 14.19 -62.16 4.42
C MET A 1 13.09 -61.33 3.75
N ALA A 2 11.79 -61.58 3.99
CA ALA A 2 10.70 -60.77 3.43
C ALA A 2 10.41 -59.46 4.21
N ASP A 3 10.60 -59.45 5.53
CA ASP A 3 10.24 -58.33 6.43
C ASP A 3 10.99 -57.02 6.17
N THR A 4 12.27 -57.08 5.81
CA THR A 4 13.10 -55.87 5.59
C THR A 4 12.70 -55.14 4.30
N LYS A 5 12.26 -55.87 3.26
CA LYS A 5 11.84 -55.28 1.97
C LYS A 5 10.49 -54.57 2.09
N THR A 6 9.54 -55.17 2.82
CA THR A 6 8.23 -54.58 3.13
C THR A 6 8.36 -53.36 4.05
N SER A 7 9.21 -53.44 5.07
CA SER A 7 9.49 -52.31 5.97
C SER A 7 10.11 -51.11 5.24
N GLY A 8 11.12 -51.34 4.39
CA GLY A 8 11.72 -50.28 3.58
C GLY A 8 10.79 -49.69 2.50
N GLN A 9 9.78 -50.44 2.04
CA GLN A 9 8.73 -49.91 1.16
C GLN A 9 7.72 -49.04 1.92
N SER A 10 7.37 -49.42 3.15
CA SER A 10 6.50 -48.65 4.05
C SER A 10 7.13 -47.30 4.43
N VAL A 11 8.41 -47.29 4.84
CA VAL A 11 9.16 -46.06 5.18
C VAL A 11 9.22 -45.08 4.01
N ARG A 12 9.49 -45.55 2.78
CA ARG A 12 9.52 -44.69 1.59
C ARG A 12 8.17 -44.07 1.26
N ARG A 13 7.08 -44.81 1.44
CA ARG A 13 5.72 -44.28 1.22
C ARG A 13 5.38 -43.21 2.24
N ALA A 14 5.66 -43.46 3.53
CA ALA A 14 5.46 -42.48 4.59
C ALA A 14 6.28 -41.20 4.36
N ALA A 15 7.56 -41.34 3.99
CA ALA A 15 8.43 -40.21 3.67
C ALA A 15 7.90 -39.39 2.47
N ARG A 16 7.43 -40.06 1.41
CA ARG A 16 6.83 -39.37 0.25
C ARG A 16 5.55 -38.63 0.64
N GLN A 17 4.69 -39.26 1.45
CA GLN A 17 3.45 -38.63 1.90
C GLN A 17 3.73 -37.40 2.77
N ALA A 18 4.69 -37.49 3.68
CA ALA A 18 5.12 -36.38 4.52
C ALA A 18 5.70 -35.22 3.66
N ALA A 19 6.52 -35.54 2.66
CA ALA A 19 7.07 -34.54 1.74
C ALA A 19 5.98 -33.82 0.94
N ILE A 20 4.98 -34.55 0.42
CA ILE A 20 3.83 -33.97 -0.30
C ILE A 20 3.01 -33.07 0.62
N ALA A 21 2.71 -33.53 1.83
CA ALA A 21 1.95 -32.74 2.81
C ALA A 21 2.69 -31.44 3.19
N ALA A 22 4.01 -31.52 3.42
CA ALA A 22 4.83 -30.34 3.69
C ALA A 22 4.87 -29.36 2.50
N GLN A 23 4.94 -29.87 1.27
CA GLN A 23 4.89 -29.05 0.07
C GLN A 23 3.52 -28.37 -0.10
N ALA A 24 2.42 -29.11 0.11
CA ALA A 24 1.06 -28.57 0.07
C ALA A 24 0.87 -27.47 1.12
N LYS A 25 1.35 -27.69 2.35
CA LYS A 25 1.30 -26.69 3.43
C LYS A 25 2.06 -25.42 3.05
N ARG A 26 3.28 -25.53 2.53
CA ARG A 26 4.06 -24.37 2.07
C ARG A 26 3.33 -23.60 0.96
N ARG A 27 2.79 -24.31 -0.03
CA ARG A 27 2.01 -23.69 -1.12
C ARG A 27 0.78 -22.96 -0.60
N ALA A 28 0.02 -23.57 0.32
CA ALA A 28 -1.13 -22.93 0.92
C ALA A 28 -0.75 -21.66 1.72
N GLN A 29 0.36 -21.72 2.47
CA GLN A 29 0.88 -20.57 3.21
C GLN A 29 1.34 -19.43 2.28
N THR A 30 2.02 -19.76 1.19
CA THR A 30 2.39 -18.77 0.16
C THR A 30 1.15 -18.16 -0.47
N ALA A 31 0.19 -18.97 -0.92
CA ALA A 31 -1.04 -18.47 -1.53
C ALA A 31 -1.84 -17.56 -0.59
N GLU A 32 -1.90 -17.88 0.71
CA GLU A 32 -2.58 -17.03 1.69
C GLU A 32 -1.81 -15.74 2.02
N ARG A 33 -0.48 -15.78 1.93
CA ARG A 33 0.32 -14.55 2.01
C ARG A 33 0.06 -13.67 0.79
N ASP A 34 0.08 -14.25 -0.41
CA ASP A 34 -0.09 -13.52 -1.65
C ASP A 34 -1.47 -12.86 -1.71
N LYS A 35 -2.54 -13.58 -1.34
CA LYS A 35 -3.89 -12.99 -1.23
C LYS A 35 -3.97 -11.80 -0.29
N ARG A 36 -3.31 -11.88 0.88
CA ARG A 36 -3.28 -10.77 1.85
C ARG A 36 -2.49 -9.58 1.31
N LEU A 37 -1.41 -9.84 0.57
CA LEU A 37 -0.63 -8.79 -0.09
C LEU A 37 -1.44 -8.13 -1.21
N ASP A 38 -2.14 -8.90 -2.05
CA ASP A 38 -2.98 -8.37 -3.12
C ASP A 38 -4.06 -7.44 -2.56
N ALA A 39 -4.74 -7.85 -1.49
CA ALA A 39 -5.73 -7.01 -0.82
C ALA A 39 -5.11 -5.74 -0.23
N ALA A 40 -3.93 -5.84 0.40
CA ALA A 40 -3.22 -4.68 0.96
C ALA A 40 -2.74 -3.71 -0.13
N VAL A 41 -2.27 -4.22 -1.29
CA VAL A 41 -1.84 -3.41 -2.43
C VAL A 41 -3.03 -2.66 -3.02
N LEU A 42 -4.18 -3.32 -3.21
CA LEU A 42 -5.39 -2.66 -3.69
C LEU A 42 -5.84 -1.55 -2.73
N ALA A 43 -5.87 -1.83 -1.43
CA ALA A 43 -6.21 -0.84 -0.42
C ALA A 43 -5.24 0.36 -0.43
N LEU A 44 -3.93 0.09 -0.58
CA LEU A 44 -2.92 1.14 -0.67
C LEU A 44 -3.12 2.02 -1.92
N ILE A 45 -3.37 1.43 -3.08
CA ILE A 45 -3.59 2.18 -4.32
C ILE A 45 -4.80 3.11 -4.17
N VAL A 46 -5.92 2.60 -3.63
CA VAL A 46 -7.11 3.41 -3.40
C VAL A 46 -6.82 4.55 -2.42
N ALA A 47 -6.20 4.26 -1.28
CA ALA A 47 -5.87 5.27 -0.27
C ALA A 47 -4.92 6.36 -0.82
N LEU A 48 -3.98 5.98 -1.68
CA LEU A 48 -3.10 6.96 -2.35
C LEU A 48 -3.90 7.88 -3.27
N ARG A 49 -4.83 7.34 -4.07
CA ARG A 49 -5.68 8.15 -4.96
C ARG A 49 -6.62 9.07 -4.19
N GLU A 50 -7.19 8.60 -3.10
CA GLU A 50 -8.02 9.42 -2.20
C GLU A 50 -7.19 10.54 -1.56
N ARG A 51 -5.98 10.23 -1.08
CA ARG A 51 -5.05 11.23 -0.54
C ARG A 51 -4.72 12.28 -1.60
N ASP A 52 -4.37 11.88 -2.82
CA ASP A 52 -4.01 12.81 -3.88
C ASP A 52 -5.22 13.73 -4.20
N ALA A 53 -6.45 13.20 -4.23
CA ALA A 53 -7.65 14.01 -4.41
C ALA A 53 -7.84 15.05 -3.29
N LEU A 54 -7.63 14.66 -2.03
CA LEU A 54 -7.69 15.56 -0.88
C LEU A 54 -6.59 16.64 -0.93
N GLU A 55 -5.37 16.29 -1.33
CA GLU A 55 -4.28 17.25 -1.51
C GLU A 55 -4.60 18.27 -2.62
N GLN A 56 -5.22 17.84 -3.72
CA GLN A 56 -5.66 18.75 -4.77
C GLN A 56 -6.75 19.72 -4.28
N GLN A 57 -7.71 19.23 -3.49
CA GLN A 57 -8.72 20.08 -2.87
C GLN A 57 -8.10 21.10 -1.92
N ALA A 58 -7.14 20.68 -1.08
CA ALA A 58 -6.40 21.58 -0.20
C ALA A 58 -5.61 22.63 -1.00
N GLY A 59 -4.93 22.21 -2.07
CA GLY A 59 -4.20 23.11 -2.97
C GLY A 59 -5.11 24.15 -3.63
N ALA A 60 -6.32 23.77 -4.06
CA ALA A 60 -7.31 24.68 -4.61
C ALA A 60 -7.80 25.72 -3.57
N ALA A 61 -8.05 25.29 -2.33
CA ALA A 61 -8.40 26.20 -1.24
C ALA A 61 -7.27 27.19 -0.95
N ILE A 62 -6.03 26.71 -0.88
CA ILE A 62 -4.84 27.56 -0.71
C ILE A 62 -4.73 28.58 -1.84
N ARG A 63 -4.83 28.16 -3.11
CA ARG A 63 -4.76 29.07 -4.26
C ARG A 63 -5.88 30.12 -4.22
N SER A 64 -7.07 29.76 -3.75
CA SER A 64 -8.17 30.71 -3.58
C SER A 64 -7.83 31.77 -2.53
N MET A 65 -7.27 31.37 -1.38
CA MET A 65 -6.79 32.32 -0.36
C MET A 65 -5.68 33.24 -0.90
N LEU A 66 -4.73 32.70 -1.68
CA LEU A 66 -3.69 33.51 -2.32
C LEU A 66 -4.26 34.50 -3.36
N ALA A 67 -5.31 34.10 -4.08
CA ALA A 67 -5.99 34.96 -5.05
C ALA A 67 -6.72 36.14 -4.37
N GLU A 68 -7.17 35.96 -3.12
CA GLU A 68 -7.67 37.05 -2.25
C GLU A 68 -6.55 37.97 -1.71
N GLY A 69 -5.29 37.73 -2.11
CA GLY A 69 -4.15 38.59 -1.78
C GLY A 69 -3.36 38.19 -0.54
N LEU A 70 -3.69 37.06 0.10
CA LEU A 70 -2.92 36.56 1.24
C LEU A 70 -1.53 36.09 0.80
N THR A 71 -0.53 36.37 1.62
CA THR A 71 0.77 35.72 1.55
C THR A 71 0.73 34.32 2.19
N ILE A 72 1.72 33.47 1.86
CA ILE A 72 1.85 32.14 2.50
C ILE A 72 2.01 32.26 4.03
N ALA A 73 2.68 33.30 4.53
CA ALA A 73 2.83 33.52 5.97
C ALA A 73 1.49 33.83 6.64
N GLU A 74 0.68 34.70 6.02
CA GLU A 74 -0.65 35.04 6.51
C GLU A 74 -1.59 33.83 6.46
N LEU A 75 -1.52 33.02 5.40
CA LEU A 75 -2.29 31.78 5.31
C LEU A 75 -2.00 30.84 6.49
N VAL A 76 -0.72 30.65 6.83
CA VAL A 76 -0.32 29.83 7.99
C VAL A 76 -0.95 30.40 9.28
N THR A 77 -0.94 31.71 9.47
CA THR A 77 -1.61 32.37 10.60
C THR A 77 -3.13 32.16 10.58
N TRP A 78 -3.79 32.30 9.43
CA TRP A 78 -5.23 32.08 9.27
C TRP A 78 -5.67 30.65 9.55
N THR A 79 -4.80 29.68 9.24
CA THR A 79 -5.02 28.27 9.56
C THR A 79 -4.63 27.89 10.99
N ASP A 80 -4.26 28.86 11.83
CA ASP A 80 -3.77 28.65 13.20
C ASP A 80 -2.61 27.63 13.27
N GLY A 81 -1.72 27.67 12.27
CA GLY A 81 -0.57 26.77 12.17
C GLY A 81 -0.89 25.31 11.83
N GLN A 82 -2.14 24.98 11.46
CA GLN A 82 -2.52 23.63 11.02
C GLN A 82 -1.84 23.22 9.71
N THR A 83 -1.28 24.18 8.96
CA THR A 83 -0.33 23.94 7.88
C THR A 83 0.95 24.74 8.07
N THR A 84 2.05 24.25 7.51
CA THR A 84 3.33 24.96 7.51
C THR A 84 3.53 25.73 6.21
N SER A 85 4.37 26.76 6.19
CA SER A 85 4.68 27.50 4.95
C SER A 85 5.20 26.59 3.84
N LYS A 86 6.00 25.57 4.19
CA LYS A 86 6.53 24.58 3.26
C LYS A 86 5.41 23.73 2.64
N GLU A 87 4.47 23.28 3.47
CA GLU A 87 3.37 22.44 3.03
C GLU A 87 2.35 23.23 2.22
N ALA A 88 1.99 24.43 2.67
CA ALA A 88 1.13 25.35 1.93
C ALA A 88 1.69 25.65 0.53
N ALA A 89 3.00 25.94 0.43
CA ALA A 89 3.66 26.16 -0.86
C ALA A 89 3.67 24.89 -1.74
N ARG A 90 3.90 23.71 -1.16
CA ARG A 90 3.86 22.44 -1.90
C ARG A 90 2.47 22.19 -2.48
N LEU A 91 1.43 22.29 -1.66
CA LEU A 91 0.03 22.05 -2.04
C LEU A 91 -0.46 23.08 -3.06
N ALA A 92 -0.08 24.36 -2.92
CA ALA A 92 -0.44 25.40 -3.89
C ALA A 92 0.06 25.08 -5.31
N ASN A 93 1.25 24.47 -5.40
CA ASN A 93 1.91 24.08 -6.65
C ASN A 93 1.48 22.70 -7.17
N LEU A 94 0.58 21.99 -6.48
CA LEU A 94 0.01 20.78 -7.04
C LEU A 94 -0.93 21.16 -8.20
N HIS A 95 -0.53 20.77 -9.40
CA HIS A 95 -1.39 20.76 -10.56
C HIS A 95 -2.25 19.49 -10.54
N PRO A 96 -3.53 19.54 -10.92
CA PRO A 96 -4.34 18.34 -11.08
C PRO A 96 -3.63 17.38 -12.05
N GLU A 97 -3.46 16.11 -11.68
CA GLU A 97 -2.90 15.10 -12.58
C GLU A 97 -3.74 15.06 -13.86
N GLY A 98 -3.17 15.53 -14.99
CA GLY A 98 -3.85 15.51 -16.30
C GLY A 98 -3.60 16.72 -17.20
N GLU A 99 -3.01 17.81 -16.73
CA GLU A 99 -2.57 18.90 -17.63
C GLU A 99 -1.15 18.64 -18.13
N PRO A 100 -0.94 18.40 -19.44
CA PRO A 100 0.40 18.36 -20.00
C PRO A 100 1.02 19.76 -19.90
N SER A 101 2.25 19.81 -19.36
CA SER A 101 3.11 20.99 -19.44
C SER A 101 3.59 21.26 -20.86
#